data_AF-A0A523PPQ7-F1
#
_entry.id   AF-A0A523PPQ7-F1
#
_cell.length_a   1.000
_cell.length_b   1.000
_cell.length_c   1.000
_cell.angle_alpha   90.00
_cell.angle_beta   90.00
_cell.angle_gamma   90.00
#
_symmetry.space_group_name_H-M   'P 1'
#
loop_
_entity.id
_entity.type
_entity.pdbx_description
1 polymer ?
#
loop_
_entity_poly.entity_id
_entity_poly.type
_entity_poly.pdbx_seq_one_letter_code
_entity_poly.pdbx_strand_id
1 'polypeptide(L)' 'MAPSRSKSGSGRSGGRTPRATSRKKEAPATAAIEVVEEGKGLGIDDGIAIVTALLLVVSILLVDYDWGTHYGGGMFFK' A
#
# COMPACT_ATOMS: atom_id res chain seq x y z
N MET A 1 47.76 -69.67 -2.19
CA MET A 1 46.44 -69.06 -2.42
C MET A 1 45.41 -70.17 -2.46
N ALA A 2 44.54 -70.23 -1.45
CA ALA A 2 43.42 -71.16 -1.31
C ALA A 2 42.12 -70.50 -1.86
N PRO A 3 41.05 -71.28 -2.12
CA PRO A 3 40.04 -71.00 -3.15
C PRO A 3 38.74 -70.43 -2.57
N SER A 4 37.78 -70.12 -3.46
CA SER A 4 36.39 -70.62 -3.44
C SER A 4 35.34 -69.60 -3.86
N ARG A 5 34.38 -70.12 -4.63
CA ARG A 5 33.11 -69.50 -5.06
C ARG A 5 32.30 -68.99 -3.88
N SER A 6 31.51 -67.94 -4.09
CA SER A 6 30.10 -67.99 -3.69
C SER A 6 29.23 -66.98 -4.44
N LYS A 7 28.10 -67.51 -4.89
CA LYS A 7 26.92 -66.83 -5.42
C LYS A 7 26.04 -66.54 -4.21
N SER A 8 25.71 -65.28 -3.95
CA SER A 8 24.62 -64.89 -3.05
C SER A 8 23.89 -63.72 -3.73
N GLY A 9 22.57 -63.72 -3.91
CA GLY A 9 21.53 -64.39 -3.16
C GLY A 9 20.49 -63.35 -2.76
N SER A 10 19.26 -63.82 -2.55
CA SER A 10 18.06 -63.07 -2.15
C SER A 10 17.46 -62.19 -3.26
N GLY A 11 16.19 -62.30 -3.62
CA GLY A 11 15.01 -62.69 -2.83
C GLY A 11 13.99 -61.56 -3.06
N ARG A 12 13.14 -61.67 -4.08
CA ARG A 12 11.76 -62.18 -4.00
C ARG A 12 10.83 -61.28 -3.17
N SER A 13 9.78 -60.83 -3.87
CA SER A 13 8.45 -60.49 -3.36
C SER A 13 8.17 -59.06 -2.91
N GLY A 14 7.28 -58.41 -3.67
CA GLY A 14 5.99 -58.06 -3.08
C GLY A 14 5.61 -56.58 -3.11
N GLY A 15 4.46 -56.30 -3.72
CA GLY A 15 3.54 -55.31 -3.17
C GLY A 15 3.27 -54.09 -4.05
N ARG A 16 2.18 -54.16 -4.82
CA ARG A 16 1.48 -53.00 -5.39
C ARG A 16 1.13 -52.01 -4.27
N THR A 17 1.50 -50.73 -4.43
CA THR A 17 0.89 -49.62 -3.69
C THR A 17 0.06 -48.76 -4.66
N PRO A 18 -1.27 -48.64 -4.47
CA PRO A 18 -2.09 -47.73 -5.25
C PRO A 18 -1.96 -46.33 -4.64
N ARG A 19 -1.33 -45.38 -5.34
CA ARG A 19 -1.26 -44.00 -4.86
C ARG A 19 -2.48 -43.21 -5.35
N ALA A 20 -3.32 -42.88 -4.37
CA ALA A 20 -4.60 -42.22 -4.49
C ALA A 20 -4.59 -40.94 -5.33
N THR A 21 -5.68 -40.75 -6.07
CA THR A 21 -6.03 -39.54 -6.82
C THR A 21 -6.18 -38.36 -5.87
N SER A 22 -5.23 -37.42 -5.90
CA SER A 22 -5.38 -36.13 -5.23
C SER A 22 -6.43 -35.30 -5.98
N ARG A 23 -7.63 -35.22 -5.42
CA ARG A 23 -8.68 -34.30 -5.81
C ARG A 23 -8.12 -32.89 -5.54
N LYS A 24 -7.80 -32.11 -6.58
CA LYS A 24 -7.38 -30.71 -6.45
C LYS A 24 -8.51 -29.97 -5.75
N LYS A 25 -8.27 -29.60 -4.49
CA LYS A 25 -9.14 -28.75 -3.69
C LYS A 25 -9.15 -27.39 -4.39
N GLU A 26 -10.31 -26.99 -4.92
CA GLU A 26 -10.54 -25.65 -5.43
C GLU A 26 -10.07 -24.66 -4.35
N ALA A 27 -9.10 -23.81 -4.71
CA ALA A 27 -8.74 -22.69 -3.86
C ALA A 27 -9.99 -21.81 -3.74
N PRO A 28 -10.43 -21.44 -2.52
CA PRO A 28 -11.51 -20.48 -2.40
C PRO A 28 -11.07 -19.20 -3.10
N ALA A 29 -11.90 -18.70 -4.00
CA ALA A 29 -11.74 -17.40 -4.64
C ALA A 29 -11.45 -16.40 -3.52
N THR A 30 -10.19 -15.96 -3.44
CA THR A 30 -9.77 -14.88 -2.58
C THR A 30 -10.59 -13.69 -3.02
N ALA A 31 -11.63 -13.38 -2.24
CA ALA A 31 -12.38 -12.16 -2.35
C ALA A 31 -11.34 -11.05 -2.49
N ALA A 32 -11.39 -10.33 -3.61
CA ALA A 32 -10.64 -9.11 -3.79
C ALA A 32 -11.14 -8.17 -2.69
N ILE A 33 -10.42 -8.16 -1.57
CA ILE A 33 -10.56 -7.15 -0.54
C ILE A 33 -10.04 -5.90 -1.23
N GLU A 34 -10.97 -5.15 -1.83
CA GLU A 34 -10.73 -3.80 -2.31
C GLU A 34 -10.28 -3.01 -1.09
N VAL A 35 -8.96 -2.84 -0.98
CA VAL A 35 -8.37 -1.95 0.01
C VAL A 35 -8.80 -0.56 -0.41
N VAL A 36 -9.93 -0.11 0.13
CA VAL A 36 -10.32 1.28 0.07
C VAL A 36 -9.27 2.03 0.87
N GLU A 37 -8.32 2.66 0.17
CA GLU A 37 -7.37 3.56 0.82
C GLU A 37 -8.20 4.67 1.47
N GLU A 38 -8.33 4.59 2.80
CA GLU A 38 -8.94 5.63 3.61
C GLU A 38 -8.24 6.94 3.27
N GLY A 39 -9.03 7.91 2.80
CA GLY A 39 -8.54 9.14 2.20
C GLY A 39 -7.40 9.74 3.02
N LYS A 40 -6.21 9.77 2.40
CA LYS A 40 -5.01 10.38 2.97
C LYS A 40 -5.38 11.80 3.40
N GLY A 41 -5.40 12.03 4.71
CA GLY A 41 -5.76 13.32 5.29
C GLY A 41 -4.87 14.44 4.78
N LEU A 42 -5.30 15.68 5.02
CA LEU A 42 -4.60 16.88 4.58
C LEU A 42 -3.14 16.85 5.07
N GLY A 43 -2.19 16.85 4.13
CA GLY A 43 -0.77 16.73 4.44
C GLY A 43 -0.22 17.98 5.10
N ILE A 44 1.00 17.88 5.66
CA ILE A 44 1.72 19.05 6.19
C ILE A 44 1.90 20.10 5.08
N ASP A 45 2.22 19.65 3.86
CA ASP A 45 2.40 20.55 2.70
C ASP A 45 1.11 21.30 2.37
N ASP A 46 -0.04 20.62 2.41
CA ASP A 46 -1.35 21.23 2.20
C ASP A 46 -1.65 22.26 3.31
N GLY A 47 -1.31 21.93 4.56
CA GLY A 47 -1.45 22.84 5.70
C GLY A 47 -0.60 24.11 5.53
N ILE A 48 0.65 23.96 5.11
CA ILE A 48 1.56 25.09 4.83
C ILE A 48 1.00 25.94 3.69
N ALA A 49 0.50 25.32 2.62
CA ALA A 49 -0.09 26.02 1.49
C ALA A 49 -1.31 26.85 1.92
N ILE A 50 -2.21 26.26 2.73
CA ILE A 50 -3.39 26.96 3.26
C ILE A 50 -2.99 28.13 4.15
N VAL A 51 -2.06 27.93 5.09
CA VAL A 51 -1.60 29.00 5.99
C VAL A 51 -0.96 30.13 5.20
N THR A 52 -0.15 29.80 4.20
CA THR A 52 0.51 30.79 3.34
C THR A 52 -0.53 31.60 2.54
N ALA A 53 -1.53 30.93 1.96
CA ALA A 53 -2.61 31.60 1.24
C ALA A 53 -3.39 32.56 2.15
N LEU A 54 -3.71 32.13 3.38
CA LEU A 54 -4.38 32.99 4.36
C LEU A 54 -3.53 34.21 4.72
N LEU A 55 -2.23 34.04 4.95
CA LEU A 55 -1.32 35.15 5.23
C LEU A 55 -1.27 36.17 4.08
N LEU A 56 -1.26 35.70 2.83
CA LEU A 56 -1.28 36.59 1.67
C LEU A 56 -2.59 37.37 1.57
N VAL A 57 -3.74 36.72 1.77
CA VAL A 57 -5.05 37.38 1.77
C VAL A 57 -5.11 38.45 2.86
N VAL A 58 -4.71 38.12 4.08
CA VAL A 58 -4.68 39.07 5.21
C VAL A 58 -3.74 40.24 4.91
N SER A 59 -2.59 39.98 4.30
CA SER A 59 -1.63 41.03 3.92
C SER A 59 -2.23 42.01 2.91
N ILE A 60 -2.93 41.51 1.88
CA ILE A 60 -3.61 42.36 0.90
C ILE A 60 -4.69 43.20 1.57
N LEU A 61 -5.49 42.61 2.45
CA LEU A 61 -6.56 43.32 3.16
C LEU A 61 -6.01 44.40 4.11
N LEU A 62 -4.87 44.14 4.77
CA LEU A 62 -4.22 45.14 5.63
C LEU A 62 -3.72 46.35 4.83
N VAL A 63 -3.15 46.11 3.65
CA VAL A 63 -2.72 47.20 2.76
C VAL A 63 -3.92 48.00 2.27
N ASP A 64 -4.99 47.32 1.85
CA ASP A 64 -6.23 47.98 1.42
C ASP A 64 -6.86 48.80 2.56
N TYR A 65 -6.83 48.28 3.79
CA TYR A 65 -7.32 48.95 4.98
C TYR A 65 -6.54 50.23 5.29
N ASP A 66 -5.21 50.15 5.28
CA ASP A 66 -4.36 51.31 5.55
C ASP A 66 -4.56 52.41 4.48
N TRP A 67 -4.63 52.01 3.22
CA TRP A 67 -4.93 52.92 2.11
C TRP A 67 -6.34 53.51 2.16
N GLY A 68 -7.31 52.71 2.55
CA GLY A 68 -8.69 53.14 2.78
C GLY A 68 -8.80 54.20 3.84
N THR A 69 -8.33 53.88 5.04
CA THR A 69 -8.55 54.69 6.24
C THR A 69 -7.72 55.97 6.26
N HIS A 70 -6.49 55.95 5.73
CA HIS A 70 -5.61 57.11 5.78
C HIS A 70 -5.64 57.96 4.51
N TYR A 71 -5.92 57.36 3.35
CA TYR A 71 -5.80 58.04 2.05
C TYR A 71 -7.10 58.06 1.25
N GLY A 72 -8.18 57.46 1.76
CA GLY A 72 -9.48 57.38 1.09
C GLY A 72 -9.47 56.56 -0.21
N GLY A 73 -8.40 55.77 -0.42
CA GLY A 73 -8.10 55.12 -1.69
C GLY A 73 -8.30 53.60 -1.70
N GLY A 74 -8.71 53.00 -0.58
CA GLY A 74 -8.96 51.56 -0.46
C GLY A 74 -10.17 51.11 -1.27
N MET A 75 -10.07 49.90 -1.81
CA MET A 75 -11.09 49.26 -2.64
C MET A 75 -12.22 48.68 -1.79
N PHE A 76 -11.88 48.05 -0.67
CA PHE A 76 -12.83 47.41 0.24
C PHE A 76 -13.06 48.24 1.51
N PHE A 77 -12.02 48.90 2.02
CA PHE A 77 -12.13 49.81 3.16
C PHE A 77 -12.04 51.26 2.67
N LYS A 78 -12.97 52.12 3.09
CA LYS A 78 -13.07 53.53 2.71
C LYS A 78 -13.30 54.38 3.94
#